data_AF-A0A924XXC5-F1
#
_entry.id   AF-A0A924XXC5-F1
#
_cell.length_a   1.000
_cell.length_b   1.000
_cell.length_c   1.000
_cell.angle_alpha   90.00
_cell.angle_beta   90.00
_cell.angle_gamma   90.00
#
_symmetry.space_group_name_H-M   'P 1'
#
loop_
_entity.id
_entity.type
_entity.pdbx_description
1 polymer ?
#
loop_
_entity_poly.entity_id
_entity_poly.type
_entity_poly.pdbx_seq_one_letter_code
_entity_poly.pdbx_strand_id
1 'polypeptide(L)'
;MNQPTPAIVAQSAVHRLPRLALLLFCAAYVLPGFVGREPWKNADIMALGYMLELAHGRAEWLAPELLGQPPEFDALLPYWLGAWAIRLAPSWLAPDFAARIPFIALLVLTLLATWYGAYYLARTPRAQPVPFAFGGEALPTDYARAIADGALLALIACLGLAQLSHETTPALAQLGFTALTFYGMAALPYR
;
A
#
# COMPACT_ATOMS: atom_id res chain seq x y z
N MET A 1 -28.41 27.26 -4.80
CA MET A 1 -28.85 26.05 -4.08
C MET A 1 -28.20 24.86 -4.79
N ASN A 2 -27.00 24.46 -4.38
CA ASN A 2 -26.34 23.28 -4.94
C ASN A 2 -27.07 22.07 -4.38
N GLN A 3 -27.91 21.40 -5.16
CA GLN A 3 -28.31 20.04 -4.85
C GLN A 3 -27.14 19.16 -5.31
N PRO A 4 -26.26 18.66 -4.43
CA PRO A 4 -25.44 17.54 -4.82
C PRO A 4 -26.43 16.43 -5.20
N THR A 5 -26.44 16.01 -6.46
CA THR A 5 -27.20 14.84 -6.89
C THR A 5 -26.63 13.65 -6.12
N PRO A 6 -27.32 13.16 -5.08
CA PRO A 6 -26.76 12.08 -4.29
C PRO A 6 -26.84 10.81 -5.12
N ALA A 7 -25.88 9.90 -4.97
CA ALA A 7 -25.77 8.74 -5.85
C ALA A 7 -27.04 7.87 -5.80
N ILE A 8 -27.57 7.51 -6.96
CA ILE A 8 -28.73 6.61 -7.09
C ILE A 8 -28.18 5.24 -7.44
N VAL A 9 -28.16 4.32 -6.46
CA VAL A 9 -27.54 3.01 -6.62
C VAL A 9 -28.52 1.93 -6.15
N ALA A 10 -29.00 1.13 -7.11
CA ALA A 10 -29.83 -0.04 -6.82
C ALA A 10 -28.95 -1.21 -6.35
N GLN A 11 -29.51 -2.16 -5.59
CA GLN A 11 -28.80 -3.34 -5.10
C GLN A 11 -28.14 -4.17 -6.23
N SER A 12 -28.75 -4.21 -7.42
CA SER A 12 -28.18 -4.88 -8.61
C SER A 12 -26.97 -4.15 -9.21
N ALA A 13 -26.73 -2.88 -8.88
CA ALA A 13 -25.55 -2.15 -9.33
C ALA A 13 -24.32 -2.40 -8.43
N VAL A 14 -24.49 -3.14 -7.33
CA VAL A 14 -23.49 -3.29 -6.26
C VAL A 14 -22.90 -4.70 -6.21
N HIS A 15 -22.66 -5.27 -7.38
CA HIS A 15 -22.08 -6.59 -7.45
C HIS A 15 -20.65 -6.57 -6.92
N ARG A 16 -20.44 -7.34 -5.84
CA ARG A 16 -19.11 -7.55 -5.28
C ARG A 16 -18.29 -8.35 -6.28
N LEU A 17 -17.03 -7.95 -6.46
CA LEU A 17 -16.08 -8.82 -7.14
C LEU A 17 -15.89 -10.11 -6.34
N PRO A 18 -15.75 -11.26 -7.01
CA PRO A 18 -15.41 -12.50 -6.33
C PRO A 18 -14.10 -12.29 -5.55
N ARG A 19 -14.14 -12.49 -4.23
CA ARG A 19 -13.03 -12.14 -3.33
C ARG A 19 -11.73 -12.83 -3.74
N LEU A 20 -11.83 -14.07 -4.21
CA LEU A 20 -10.69 -14.82 -4.73
C LEU A 20 -10.04 -14.11 -5.93
N ALA A 21 -10.82 -13.60 -6.89
CA ALA A 21 -10.27 -12.91 -8.05
C ALA A 21 -9.54 -11.63 -7.63
N LEU A 22 -10.09 -10.86 -6.69
CA LEU A 22 -9.45 -9.65 -6.17
C LEU A 22 -8.14 -9.98 -5.46
N LEU A 23 -8.14 -11.00 -4.59
CA LEU A 23 -6.93 -11.45 -3.89
C LEU A 23 -5.87 -11.98 -4.84
N LEU A 24 -6.26 -12.78 -5.85
CA LEU A 24 -5.35 -13.27 -6.87
C LEU A 24 -4.78 -12.12 -7.71
N PHE A 25 -5.58 -11.10 -8.02
CA PHE A 25 -5.11 -9.91 -8.72
C PHE A 25 -4.09 -9.13 -7.88
N CYS A 26 -4.36 -8.92 -6.59
CA CYS A 26 -3.38 -8.32 -5.68
C CYS A 26 -2.10 -9.16 -5.57
N ALA A 27 -2.21 -10.49 -5.46
CA ALA A 27 -1.05 -11.37 -5.42
C ALA A 27 -0.24 -11.32 -6.71
N ALA A 28 -0.91 -11.33 -7.87
CA ALA A 28 -0.29 -11.18 -9.18
C ALA A 28 0.37 -9.80 -9.38
N TYR A 29 -0.10 -8.78 -8.68
CA TYR A 29 0.53 -7.47 -8.67
C TYR A 29 1.75 -7.40 -7.73
N VAL A 30 1.69 -8.01 -6.54
CA VAL A 30 2.77 -7.94 -5.55
C VAL A 30 3.92 -8.89 -5.87
N LEU A 31 3.64 -10.17 -6.13
CA LEU A 31 4.68 -11.22 -6.16
C LEU A 31 5.72 -11.03 -7.29
N PRO A 32 5.32 -10.82 -8.56
CA PRO A 32 6.29 -10.68 -9.66
C PRO A 32 7.17 -9.44 -9.52
N GLY A 33 6.67 -8.42 -8.81
CA GLY A 33 7.41 -7.19 -8.57
C GLY A 33 8.49 -7.29 -7.50
N PHE A 34 8.62 -8.41 -6.77
CA PHE A 34 9.70 -8.58 -5.77
C PHE A 34 10.47 -9.90 -5.91
N VAL A 35 9.86 -10.92 -6.50
CA VAL A 35 10.45 -12.26 -6.66
C VAL A 35 11.18 -12.36 -7.99
N GLY A 36 12.41 -12.90 -7.97
CA GLY A 36 13.17 -13.21 -9.19
C GLY A 36 13.73 -12.00 -9.95
N ARG A 37 13.66 -10.79 -9.36
CA ARG A 37 14.29 -9.58 -9.92
C ARG A 37 15.61 -9.29 -9.23
N GLU A 38 16.61 -8.81 -9.97
CA GLU A 38 17.77 -8.14 -9.39
C GLU A 38 17.41 -6.68 -9.05
N PRO A 39 18.16 -6.01 -8.17
CA PRO A 39 18.05 -4.56 -8.00
C PRO A 39 18.38 -3.86 -9.33
N TRP A 40 17.35 -3.39 -10.05
CA TRP A 40 17.50 -2.93 -11.44
C TRP A 40 17.97 -1.47 -11.51
N LYS A 41 17.40 -0.56 -10.69
CA LYS A 41 17.61 0.90 -10.82
C LYS A 41 18.52 1.49 -9.74
N ASN A 42 19.20 2.58 -10.09
CA ASN A 42 20.13 3.30 -9.20
C ASN A 42 19.55 3.54 -7.79
N ALA A 43 18.30 4.02 -7.68
CA ALA A 43 17.68 4.28 -6.38
C ALA A 43 17.49 3.03 -5.51
N ASP A 44 17.10 1.90 -6.11
CA ASP A 44 16.91 0.60 -5.42
C ASP A 44 18.27 0.03 -4.96
N ILE A 45 19.31 0.17 -5.80
CA ILE A 45 20.68 -0.23 -5.48
C ILE A 45 21.24 0.64 -4.35
N MET A 46 21.04 1.96 -4.41
CA MET A 46 21.51 2.86 -3.36
C MET A 46 20.82 2.59 -2.03
N ALA A 47 19.49 2.43 -2.03
CA ALA A 47 18.72 2.10 -0.84
C ALA A 47 19.22 0.80 -0.19
N LEU A 48 19.44 -0.25 -0.99
CA LEU A 48 20.03 -1.51 -0.52
C LEU A 48 21.46 -1.29 0.04
N GLY A 49 22.27 -0.46 -0.60
CA GLY A 49 23.59 -0.07 -0.11
C GLY A 49 23.56 0.52 1.29
N TYR A 50 22.71 1.52 1.53
CA TYR A 50 22.52 2.09 2.88
C TYR A 50 22.08 1.03 3.90
N MET A 51 21.13 0.16 3.52
CA MET A 51 20.67 -0.93 4.39
C MET A 51 21.79 -1.90 4.76
N LEU A 52 22.70 -2.21 3.81
CA LEU A 52 23.85 -3.09 4.04
C LEU A 52 24.93 -2.43 4.91
N GLU A 53 25.22 -1.14 4.72
CA GLU A 53 26.15 -0.40 5.59
C GLU A 53 25.65 -0.36 7.04
N LEU A 54 24.35 -0.10 7.24
CA LEU A 54 23.70 -0.18 8.55
C LEU A 54 23.72 -1.61 9.12
N ALA A 55 23.35 -2.61 8.31
CA ALA A 55 23.29 -4.00 8.74
C ALA A 55 24.66 -4.50 9.22
N HIS A 56 25.75 -4.14 8.53
CA HIS A 56 27.12 -4.50 8.89
C HIS A 56 27.75 -3.59 9.97
N GLY A 57 27.05 -2.55 10.42
CA GLY A 57 27.56 -1.63 11.44
C GLY A 57 28.68 -0.70 10.95
N ARG A 58 28.74 -0.45 9.63
CA ARG A 58 29.70 0.43 8.98
C ARG A 58 29.19 1.87 8.83
N ALA A 59 27.87 2.07 8.96
CA ALA A 59 27.23 3.38 9.03
C ALA A 59 26.45 3.55 10.35
N GLU A 60 26.25 4.80 10.76
CA GLU A 60 25.45 5.14 11.92
C GLU A 60 23.95 5.08 11.62
N TRP A 61 23.14 4.67 12.61
CA TRP A 61 21.69 4.50 12.42
C TRP A 61 20.94 5.81 12.17
N LEU A 62 21.41 6.91 12.75
CA LEU A 62 20.79 8.24 12.61
C LEU A 62 21.39 9.05 11.45
N ALA A 63 22.54 8.63 10.93
CA ALA A 63 23.24 9.23 9.80
C ALA A 63 23.71 8.11 8.87
N PRO A 64 22.78 7.45 8.14
CA PRO A 64 23.14 6.41 7.19
C PRO A 64 24.00 7.01 6.07
N GLU A 65 25.14 6.38 5.79
CA GLU A 65 26.05 6.81 4.75
C GLU A 65 26.46 5.64 3.88
N LEU A 66 26.80 5.94 2.63
CA LEU A 66 27.35 4.98 1.70
C LEU A 66 28.52 5.65 0.98
N LEU A 67 29.73 5.12 1.17
CA LEU A 67 30.97 5.73 0.67
C LEU A 67 31.13 7.21 1.09
N GLY A 68 30.68 7.55 2.30
CA GLY A 68 30.72 8.92 2.82
C GLY A 68 29.69 9.88 2.22
N GLN A 69 28.72 9.37 1.45
CA GLN A 69 27.62 10.16 0.91
C GLN A 69 26.32 9.86 1.68
N PRO A 70 25.57 10.89 2.14
CA PRO A 70 24.26 10.70 2.74
C PRO A 70 23.23 10.27 1.68
N PRO A 71 22.06 9.76 2.09
CA PRO A 71 21.01 9.33 1.17
C PRO A 71 20.38 10.53 0.44
N GLU A 72 19.94 10.30 -0.79
CA GLU A 72 19.19 11.31 -1.57
C GLU A 72 17.87 11.68 -0.89
N PHE A 73 17.25 10.71 -0.20
CA PHE A 73 16.06 10.90 0.60
C PHE A 73 16.38 10.72 2.07
N ASP A 74 16.19 11.79 2.84
CA ASP A 74 16.29 11.80 4.31
C ASP A 74 15.16 10.98 4.95
N ALA A 75 15.32 9.66 4.94
CA ALA A 75 14.32 8.72 5.43
C ALA A 75 14.97 7.61 6.23
N LEU A 76 14.90 7.70 7.56
CA LEU A 76 15.58 6.73 8.44
C LEU A 76 14.86 5.37 8.49
N LEU A 77 13.55 5.40 8.73
CA LEU A 77 12.76 4.20 8.99
C LEU A 77 12.82 3.14 7.87
N PRO A 78 12.71 3.49 6.57
CA PRO A 78 12.81 2.50 5.49
C PRO A 78 14.17 1.79 5.47
N TYR A 79 15.27 2.52 5.71
CA TYR A 79 16.60 1.93 5.79
C TYR A 79 16.75 1.03 7.02
N TRP A 80 16.16 1.41 8.16
CA TRP A 80 16.14 0.57 9.36
C TRP A 80 15.41 -0.75 9.15
N LEU A 81 14.23 -0.69 8.50
CA LEU A 81 13.45 -1.89 8.18
C LEU A 81 14.25 -2.87 7.33
N GLY A 82 14.90 -2.39 6.28
CA GLY A 82 15.76 -3.22 5.44
C GLY A 82 16.98 -3.78 6.19
N ALA A 83 17.68 -2.93 6.96
CA ALA A 83 18.85 -3.33 7.73
C ALA A 83 18.51 -4.38 8.80
N TRP A 84 17.39 -4.23 9.52
CA TRP A 84 16.91 -5.24 10.46
C TRP A 84 16.53 -6.53 9.75
N ALA A 85 15.85 -6.45 8.61
CA ALA A 85 15.50 -7.66 7.85
C ALA A 85 16.75 -8.43 7.40
N ILE A 86 17.81 -7.73 6.97
CA ILE A 86 19.11 -8.34 6.65
C ILE A 86 19.74 -8.99 7.88
N ARG A 87 19.75 -8.30 9.04
CA ARG A 87 20.35 -8.85 10.28
C ARG A 87 19.62 -10.07 10.83
N LEU A 88 18.31 -10.12 10.67
CA LEU A 88 17.46 -11.22 11.14
C LEU A 88 17.37 -12.37 10.12
N ALA A 89 17.84 -12.15 8.89
CA ALA A 89 17.75 -13.14 7.84
C ALA A 89 18.65 -14.35 8.15
N PRO A 90 18.17 -15.58 7.89
CA PRO A 90 19.01 -16.76 7.97
C PRO A 90 20.06 -16.74 6.87
N SER A 91 21.19 -17.41 7.10
CA SER A 91 22.37 -17.38 6.19
C SER A 91 22.12 -17.92 4.78
N TRP A 92 21.06 -18.69 4.56
CA TRP A 92 20.67 -19.19 3.24
C TRP A 92 19.85 -18.18 2.42
N LEU A 93 19.35 -17.11 3.05
CA LEU A 93 18.56 -16.08 2.40
C LEU A 93 19.48 -14.95 1.91
N ALA A 94 19.36 -14.61 0.62
CA ALA A 94 20.15 -13.52 0.05
C ALA A 94 19.77 -12.18 0.72
N PRO A 95 20.75 -11.33 1.10
CA PRO A 95 20.48 -10.06 1.79
C PRO A 95 19.58 -9.09 1.00
N ASP A 96 19.69 -9.07 -0.33
CA ASP A 96 18.85 -8.25 -1.20
C ASP A 96 17.38 -8.67 -1.13
N PHE A 97 17.11 -9.98 -1.06
CA PHE A 97 15.76 -10.48 -0.90
C PHE A 97 15.24 -10.26 0.52
N ALA A 98 16.08 -10.47 1.54
CA ALA A 98 15.73 -10.17 2.92
C ALA A 98 15.28 -8.72 3.10
N ALA A 99 16.03 -7.78 2.52
CA ALA A 99 15.71 -6.35 2.54
C ALA A 99 14.34 -6.04 1.90
N ARG A 100 13.87 -6.83 0.92
CA ARG A 100 12.57 -6.62 0.25
C ARG A 100 11.36 -7.05 1.09
N ILE A 101 11.52 -7.99 2.02
CA ILE A 101 10.41 -8.52 2.84
C ILE A 101 9.60 -7.41 3.52
N PRO A 102 10.21 -6.44 4.24
CA PRO A 102 9.44 -5.35 4.84
C PRO A 102 8.74 -4.47 3.80
N PHE A 103 9.30 -4.31 2.60
CA PHE A 103 8.69 -3.53 1.52
C PHE A 103 7.51 -4.26 0.86
N ILE A 104 7.60 -5.59 0.73
CA ILE A 104 6.45 -6.43 0.35
C ILE A 104 5.32 -6.23 1.37
N ALA A 105 5.65 -6.27 2.67
CA ALA A 105 4.68 -6.05 3.73
C ALA A 105 4.08 -4.63 3.67
N LEU A 106 4.88 -3.60 3.42
CA LEU A 106 4.40 -2.23 3.23
C LEU A 106 3.46 -2.09 2.02
N LEU A 107 3.76 -2.75 0.90
CA LEU A 107 2.88 -2.73 -0.27
C LEU A 107 1.55 -3.43 0.04
N VAL A 108 1.58 -4.62 0.65
CA VAL A 108 0.37 -5.31 1.09
C VAL A 108 -0.44 -4.43 2.06
N LEU A 109 0.24 -3.77 3.01
CA LEU A 109 -0.38 -2.87 3.95
C LEU A 109 -1.03 -1.67 3.26
N THR A 110 -0.39 -1.13 2.22
CA THR A 110 -0.94 -0.06 1.38
C THR A 110 -2.25 -0.52 0.75
N LEU A 111 -2.26 -1.68 0.09
CA LEU A 111 -3.45 -2.21 -0.57
C LEU A 111 -4.60 -2.43 0.43
N LEU A 112 -4.30 -3.02 1.59
CA LEU A 112 -5.27 -3.25 2.65
C LEU A 112 -5.81 -1.93 3.23
N ALA A 113 -4.91 -0.99 3.57
CA ALA A 113 -5.28 0.29 4.16
C ALA A 113 -6.12 1.13 3.19
N THR A 114 -5.78 1.14 1.90
CA THR A 114 -6.61 1.81 0.89
C THR A 114 -7.99 1.18 0.76
N TRP A 115 -8.07 -0.16 0.72
CA TRP A 115 -9.36 -0.85 0.65
C TRP A 115 -10.22 -0.54 1.87
N TYR A 116 -9.68 -0.66 3.09
CA TYR A 116 -10.41 -0.38 4.31
C TYR A 116 -10.73 1.11 4.48
N GLY A 117 -9.83 2.00 4.09
CA GLY A 117 -10.07 3.44 4.12
C GLY A 117 -11.23 3.83 3.20
N ALA A 118 -11.26 3.33 1.96
CA ALA A 118 -12.36 3.54 1.04
C ALA A 118 -13.67 2.92 1.55
N TYR A 119 -13.60 1.72 2.13
CA TYR A 119 -14.74 1.04 2.74
C TYR A 119 -15.37 1.89 3.86
N TYR A 120 -14.59 2.33 4.85
CA TYR A 120 -15.14 3.13 5.96
C TYR A 120 -15.60 4.52 5.50
N LEU A 121 -14.90 5.13 4.55
CA LEU A 121 -15.34 6.40 3.98
C LEU A 121 -16.70 6.25 3.28
N ALA A 122 -16.86 5.20 2.46
CA ALA A 122 -18.10 4.91 1.74
C ALA A 122 -19.26 4.55 2.68
N ARG A 123 -18.98 4.03 3.88
CA ARG A 123 -20.01 3.79 4.91
C ARG A 123 -20.58 5.07 5.55
N THR A 124 -19.95 6.23 5.31
CA THR A 124 -20.34 7.48 5.97
C THR A 124 -21.74 7.89 5.50
N PRO A 125 -22.64 8.40 6.37
CA PRO A 125 -24.00 8.77 5.96
C PRO A 125 -24.05 9.72 4.75
N ARG A 126 -23.05 10.59 4.60
CA ARG A 126 -22.92 11.52 3.46
C ARG A 126 -22.49 10.88 2.14
N ALA A 127 -21.89 9.70 2.20
CA ALA A 127 -21.41 8.95 1.04
C ALA A 127 -22.40 7.85 0.60
N GLN A 128 -23.46 7.62 1.39
CA GLN A 128 -24.46 6.59 1.12
C GLN A 128 -25.39 7.00 -0.04
N PRO A 129 -25.87 6.02 -0.84
CA PRO A 129 -26.87 6.26 -1.87
C PRO A 129 -28.19 6.78 -1.30
N VAL A 130 -28.97 7.46 -2.14
CA VAL A 130 -30.32 7.92 -1.76
C VAL A 130 -31.24 6.71 -1.54
N PRO A 131 -32.03 6.68 -0.45
CA PRO A 131 -33.04 5.64 -0.26
C PRO A 131 -34.14 5.76 -1.32
N PHE A 132 -34.57 4.64 -1.88
CA PHE A 132 -35.61 4.64 -2.90
C PHE A 132 -37.00 4.64 -2.26
N ALA A 133 -37.98 5.27 -2.92
CA ALA A 133 -39.34 5.38 -2.40
C ALA A 133 -40.05 4.03 -2.18
N PHE A 134 -39.60 2.98 -2.88
CA PHE A 134 -40.21 1.64 -2.86
C PHE A 134 -39.23 0.54 -2.41
N GLY A 135 -38.08 0.92 -1.85
CA GLY A 135 -37.00 -0.01 -1.52
C GLY A 135 -36.20 -0.47 -2.76
N GLY A 136 -35.14 -1.25 -2.50
CA GLY A 136 -34.24 -1.77 -3.55
C GLY A 136 -32.94 -0.97 -3.72
N GLU A 137 -32.74 0.05 -2.90
CA GLU A 137 -31.45 0.71 -2.76
C GLU A 137 -30.35 -0.25 -2.29
N ALA A 138 -29.12 0.11 -2.61
CA ALA A 138 -27.95 -0.62 -2.17
C ALA A 138 -27.85 -0.72 -0.64
N LEU A 139 -27.63 -1.93 -0.12
CA LEU A 139 -27.27 -2.10 1.28
C LEU A 139 -25.96 -1.36 1.58
N PRO A 140 -25.86 -0.58 2.68
CA PRO A 140 -24.70 0.25 2.95
C PRO A 140 -23.36 -0.48 2.94
N THR A 141 -23.35 -1.72 3.41
CA THR A 141 -22.16 -2.58 3.46
C THR A 141 -21.77 -3.14 2.10
N ASP A 142 -22.74 -3.48 1.26
CA ASP A 142 -22.47 -3.94 -0.11
C ASP A 142 -21.95 -2.78 -0.96
N TYR A 143 -22.56 -1.59 -0.82
CA TYR A 143 -22.11 -0.37 -1.49
C TYR A 143 -20.67 -0.04 -1.12
N ALA A 144 -20.37 0.02 0.18
CA ALA A 144 -19.03 0.31 0.65
C ALA A 144 -17.99 -0.70 0.14
N ARG A 145 -18.34 -1.98 0.05
CA ARG A 145 -17.45 -3.01 -0.51
C ARG A 145 -17.20 -2.83 -2.00
N ALA A 146 -18.24 -2.50 -2.78
CA ALA A 146 -18.08 -2.23 -4.21
C ALA A 146 -17.19 -1.00 -4.46
N ILE A 147 -17.39 0.08 -3.69
CA ILE A 147 -16.53 1.27 -3.75
C ILE A 147 -15.09 0.94 -3.35
N ALA A 148 -14.90 0.15 -2.30
CA ALA A 148 -13.56 -0.27 -1.85
C ALA A 148 -12.83 -1.15 -2.88
N ASP A 149 -13.56 -2.09 -3.50
CA ASP A 149 -13.03 -2.93 -4.59
C ASP A 149 -12.59 -2.05 -5.78
N GLY A 150 -13.42 -1.09 -6.18
CA GLY A 150 -13.10 -0.12 -7.24
C GLY A 150 -11.91 0.78 -6.90
N ALA A 151 -11.83 1.29 -5.67
CA ALA A 151 -10.72 2.13 -5.20
C ALA A 151 -9.39 1.38 -5.19
N LEU A 152 -9.39 0.11 -4.77
CA LEU A 152 -8.21 -0.74 -4.78
C LEU A 152 -7.73 -1.02 -6.22
N LEU A 153 -8.65 -1.32 -7.14
CA LEU A 153 -8.31 -1.50 -8.56
C LEU A 153 -7.79 -0.22 -9.20
N ALA A 154 -8.39 0.94 -8.87
CA ALA A 154 -7.92 2.23 -9.34
C ALA A 154 -6.51 2.55 -8.82
N LEU A 155 -6.24 2.26 -7.54
CA LEU A 155 -4.90 2.40 -6.97
C LEU A 155 -3.90 1.51 -7.74
N ILE A 156 -4.22 0.22 -7.95
CA ILE A 156 -3.33 -0.69 -8.68
C ILE A 156 -3.15 -0.23 -10.13
N ALA A 157 -4.17 0.31 -10.79
CA ALA A 157 -4.04 0.85 -12.15
C ALA A 157 -3.09 2.07 -12.21
N CYS A 158 -3.16 2.96 -11.22
CA CYS A 158 -2.22 4.09 -11.11
C CYS A 158 -0.80 3.63 -10.76
N LEU A 159 -0.66 2.63 -9.89
CA LEU A 159 0.64 2.09 -9.51
C LEU A 159 1.24 1.17 -10.58
N GLY A 160 0.43 0.56 -11.45
CA GLY A 160 0.88 -0.25 -12.59
C GLY A 160 1.67 0.57 -13.63
N LEU A 161 1.48 1.89 -13.64
CA LEU A 161 2.34 2.84 -14.37
C LEU A 161 3.51 3.34 -13.52
N ALA A 162 3.44 3.23 -12.19
CA ALA A 162 4.48 3.64 -11.25
C ALA A 162 5.31 2.44 -10.75
N GLN A 163 6.34 2.13 -11.53
CA GLN A 163 7.41 1.15 -11.22
C GLN A 163 8.01 1.30 -9.81
N LEU A 164 7.92 2.50 -9.21
CA LEU A 164 8.41 2.84 -7.86
C LEU A 164 7.77 2.02 -6.72
N SER A 165 6.55 1.52 -6.93
CA SER A 165 5.82 0.71 -5.93
C SER A 165 6.49 -0.62 -5.61
N HIS A 166 7.34 -1.11 -6.51
CA HIS A 166 8.07 -2.35 -6.38
C HIS A 166 9.53 -2.16 -6.00
N GLU A 167 9.98 -0.92 -5.77
CA GLU A 167 11.35 -0.60 -5.35
C GLU A 167 11.45 -0.55 -3.81
N THR A 168 12.61 -0.87 -3.26
CA THR A 168 12.89 -0.82 -1.81
C THR A 168 13.27 0.59 -1.36
N THR A 169 12.53 1.59 -1.84
CA THR A 169 12.84 3.01 -1.63
C THR A 169 11.94 3.64 -0.56
N PRO A 170 12.34 4.79 0.01
CA PRO A 170 11.50 5.55 0.94
C PRO A 170 10.12 5.92 0.40
N ALA A 171 9.96 6.03 -0.92
CA ALA A 171 8.69 6.35 -1.56
C ALA A 171 7.58 5.33 -1.24
N LEU A 172 7.91 4.03 -1.19
CA LEU A 172 6.93 3.00 -0.85
C LEU A 172 6.48 3.10 0.61
N ALA A 173 7.41 3.42 1.51
CA ALA A 173 7.08 3.65 2.91
C ALA A 173 6.16 4.87 3.07
N GLN A 174 6.46 5.97 2.35
CA GLN A 174 5.59 7.15 2.32
C GLN A 174 4.19 6.79 1.85
N LEU A 175 4.06 6.06 0.74
CA LEU A 175 2.76 5.60 0.23
C LEU A 175 2.00 4.75 1.27
N GLY A 176 2.68 3.80 1.91
CA GLY A 176 2.09 2.95 2.95
C GLY A 176 1.60 3.75 4.16
N PHE A 177 2.39 4.70 4.66
CA PHE A 177 2.00 5.53 5.79
C PHE A 177 0.88 6.52 5.43
N THR A 178 0.87 7.05 4.21
CA THR A 178 -0.25 7.88 3.73
C THR A 178 -1.53 7.05 3.67
N ALA A 179 -1.47 5.81 3.13
CA ALA A 179 -2.63 4.92 3.07
C ALA A 179 -3.13 4.54 4.47
N LEU A 180 -2.23 4.25 5.41
CA LEU A 180 -2.57 4.00 6.82
C LEU A 180 -3.22 5.20 7.49
N THR A 181 -2.69 6.40 7.26
CA THR A 181 -3.26 7.65 7.81
C THR A 181 -4.66 7.88 7.26
N PHE A 182 -4.84 7.70 5.94
CA PHE A 182 -6.15 7.76 5.30
C PHE A 182 -7.13 6.76 5.92
N TYR A 183 -6.71 5.50 6.08
CA TYR A 183 -7.52 4.48 6.75
C TYR A 183 -7.89 4.88 8.19
N GLY A 184 -6.92 5.31 8.99
CA GLY A 184 -7.13 5.71 10.37
C GLY A 184 -8.13 6.86 10.52
N MET A 185 -8.06 7.86 9.62
CA MET A 185 -9.03 8.96 9.58
C MET A 185 -10.43 8.49 9.15
N ALA A 186 -10.51 7.64 8.11
CA ALA A 186 -11.78 7.13 7.61
C ALA A 186 -12.49 6.22 8.63
N ALA A 187 -11.74 5.44 9.40
CA ALA A 187 -12.26 4.51 10.39
C ALA A 187 -12.60 5.16 11.74
N LEU A 188 -12.10 6.38 12.02
CA LEU A 188 -12.29 7.10 13.28
C LEU A 188 -13.76 7.19 13.75
N PRO A 189 -14.75 7.45 12.88
CA PRO A 189 -16.16 7.54 13.30
C PRO A 189 -16.82 6.20 13.67
N TYR A 190 -16.14 5.07 13.43
CA TYR A 190 -16.69 3.71 13.60
C TYR A 190 -16.08 2.96 14.80
N ARG A 191 -15.48 3.70 15.73
CA ARG A 191 -14.91 3.17 16.97
C ARG A 191 -15.97 2.88 18.02
#